data_AF-A0A3M1NCH5-F1
#
_entry.id   AF-A0A3M1NCH5-F1
#
_cell.length_a   1.000
_cell.length_b   1.000
_cell.length_c   1.000
_cell.angle_alpha   90.00
_cell.angle_beta   90.00
_cell.angle_gamma   90.00
#
_symmetry.space_group_name_H-M   'P 1'
#
loop_
_entity.id
_entity.type
_entity.pdbx_description
1 polymer ?
#
loop_
_entity_poly.entity_id
_entity_poly.type
_entity_poly.pdbx_seq_one_letter_code
_entity_poly.pdbx_strand_id
1 'polypeptide(L)'
;MPQTRLVLKIRDYDGETTTTNIHLTPLLSDGSNYAAIEAAANSIKAAVENMILGTVEQAQLVHVFDENITPTVADPNAQREVKWLVTMQDTTQYLDATNTVPNPGYGKVWQFEIGTAELAELAANSDEADPAGDVSTLKIQLEANARSPWNYAAASPTQSLISVRHVGRAT
;
A
#
# COMPACT_ATOMS: atom_id res chain seq x y z
N MET A 1 0.74 -16.33 -14.54
CA MET A 1 1.42 -16.67 -13.27
C MET A 1 0.57 -16.14 -12.13
N PRO A 2 0.44 -16.86 -11.00
CA PRO A 2 -0.30 -16.35 -9.86
C PRO A 2 0.31 -15.02 -9.37
N GLN A 3 -0.55 -14.10 -8.93
CA GLN A 3 -0.14 -12.79 -8.44
C GLN A 3 0.10 -12.86 -6.93
N THR A 4 1.28 -12.44 -6.49
CA THR A 4 1.58 -12.22 -5.08
C THR A 4 1.00 -10.87 -4.65
N ARG A 5 0.22 -10.88 -3.57
CA ARG A 5 -0.42 -9.68 -3.02
C ARG A 5 -0.23 -9.65 -1.51
N LEU A 6 0.02 -8.47 -0.96
CA LEU A 6 -0.16 -8.20 0.46
C LEU A 6 -1.61 -7.79 0.70
N VAL A 7 -2.25 -8.44 1.66
CA VAL A 7 -3.62 -8.18 2.09
C VAL A 7 -3.54 -7.75 3.54
N LEU A 8 -3.84 -6.48 3.79
CA LEU A 8 -3.90 -5.94 5.14
C LEU A 8 -5.37 -5.87 5.57
N LYS A 9 -5.70 -6.51 6.69
CA LYS A 9 -6.95 -6.32 7.39
C LYS A 9 -6.72 -5.37 8.54
N ILE A 10 -7.37 -4.22 8.48
CA ILE A 10 -7.27 -3.17 9.47
C ILE A 10 -8.57 -3.18 10.26
N ARG A 11 -8.46 -3.33 11.58
CA ARG A 11 -9.59 -3.30 12.49
C ARG A 11 -9.79 -1.89 13.03
N ASP A 12 -11.04 -1.47 13.10
CA ASP A 12 -11.46 -0.19 13.67
C ASP A 12 -11.87 -0.32 15.15
N TYR A 13 -12.31 0.77 15.77
CA TYR A 13 -12.70 0.81 17.18
C TYR A 13 -13.92 -0.08 17.50
N ASP A 14 -14.93 -0.10 16.62
CA ASP A 14 -16.16 -0.86 16.81
C ASP A 14 -16.03 -2.35 16.42
N GLY A 15 -14.84 -2.74 15.94
CA GLY A 15 -14.50 -4.12 15.59
C GLY A 15 -14.83 -4.50 14.15
N GLU A 16 -15.19 -3.54 13.30
CA GLU A 16 -15.28 -3.76 11.86
C GLU A 16 -13.89 -3.81 11.22
N THR A 17 -13.84 -4.40 10.02
CA THR A 17 -12.58 -4.64 9.31
C THR A 17 -12.61 -4.02 7.91
N THR A 18 -11.55 -3.30 7.57
CA THR A 18 -11.25 -2.88 6.20
C THR A 18 -10.16 -3.77 5.61
N THR A 19 -10.29 -4.15 4.34
CA THR A 19 -9.28 -4.95 3.64
C THR A 19 -8.60 -4.15 2.54
N THR A 20 -7.29 -3.96 2.64
CA THR A 20 -6.45 -3.30 1.64
C THR A 20 -5.62 -4.34 0.91
N ASN A 21 -5.61 -4.30 -0.42
CA ASN A 21 -4.85 -5.22 -1.27
C ASN A 21 -3.76 -4.45 -2.02
N ILE A 22 -2.51 -4.90 -1.90
CA ILE A 22 -1.34 -4.29 -2.53
C ILE A 22 -0.61 -5.37 -3.35
N HIS A 23 -0.42 -5.13 -4.65
CA HIS A 23 0.35 -6.03 -5.50
C HIS A 23 1.85 -5.91 -5.23
N LEU A 24 2.51 -7.06 -5.10
CA LEU A 24 3.96 -7.16 -4.91
C LEU A 24 4.61 -7.90 -6.09
N THR A 25 5.93 -8.00 -6.05
CA THR A 25 6.69 -8.86 -6.98
C THR A 25 6.21 -10.31 -6.90
N PRO A 26 6.01 -11.00 -8.04
CA PRO A 26 5.68 -12.42 -8.04
C PRO A 26 6.71 -13.27 -7.31
N LEU A 27 6.23 -14.27 -6.56
CA LEU A 27 7.08 -15.33 -6.02
C LEU A 27 7.71 -16.12 -7.18
N LEU A 28 9.03 -16.23 -7.17
CA LEU A 28 9.76 -17.07 -8.13
C LEU A 28 9.45 -18.54 -7.87
N SER A 29 9.48 -19.36 -8.92
CA SER A 29 9.15 -20.79 -8.82
C SER A 29 10.10 -21.58 -7.91
N ASP A 30 11.30 -21.07 -7.67
CA ASP A 30 12.30 -21.65 -6.77
C ASP A 30 12.20 -21.11 -5.32
N GLY A 31 11.28 -20.16 -5.07
CA GLY A 31 11.10 -19.52 -3.77
C GLY A 31 12.25 -18.62 -3.32
N SER A 32 13.26 -18.39 -4.17
CA SER A 32 14.50 -17.69 -3.80
C SER A 32 14.29 -16.23 -3.38
N ASN A 33 13.22 -15.59 -3.87
CA ASN A 33 12.87 -14.22 -3.53
C ASN A 33 11.88 -14.09 -2.36
N TYR A 34 11.56 -15.17 -1.65
CA TYR A 34 10.60 -15.14 -0.54
C TYR A 34 11.00 -14.14 0.55
N ALA A 35 12.23 -14.21 1.06
CA ALA A 35 12.70 -13.32 2.14
C ALA A 35 12.65 -11.83 1.73
N ALA A 36 12.86 -11.53 0.45
CA ALA A 36 12.75 -10.16 -0.06
C ALA A 36 11.28 -9.69 -0.11
N ILE A 37 10.35 -10.56 -0.52
CA ILE A 37 8.92 -10.27 -0.52
C ILE A 37 8.40 -10.05 0.91
N GLU A 38 8.83 -10.88 1.86
CA GLU A 38 8.48 -10.75 3.28
C GLU A 38 9.00 -9.44 3.88
N ALA A 39 10.27 -9.08 3.62
CA ALA A 39 10.84 -7.82 4.06
C ALA A 39 10.09 -6.60 3.47
N ALA A 40 9.71 -6.68 2.19
CA ALA A 40 8.90 -5.66 1.52
C ALA A 40 7.51 -5.54 2.15
N ALA A 41 6.84 -6.65 2.43
CA ALA A 41 5.54 -6.68 3.08
C ALA A 41 5.58 -6.06 4.48
N ASN A 42 6.58 -6.43 5.29
CA ASN A 42 6.79 -5.87 6.63
C ASN A 42 7.07 -4.37 6.59
N SER A 43 7.84 -3.90 5.61
CA SER A 43 8.15 -2.48 5.48
C SER A 43 6.92 -1.66 5.07
N ILE A 44 6.08 -2.20 4.17
CA ILE A 44 4.79 -1.57 3.83
C ILE A 44 3.86 -1.56 5.03
N LYS A 45 3.72 -2.69 5.74
CA LYS A 45 2.88 -2.81 6.95
C LYS A 45 3.26 -1.76 8.00
N ALA A 46 4.56 -1.67 8.34
CA ALA A 46 5.04 -0.69 9.31
C ALA A 46 4.78 0.76 8.86
N ALA A 47 4.91 1.05 7.56
CA ALA A 47 4.59 2.37 7.04
C ALA A 47 3.08 2.68 7.09
N VAL A 48 2.22 1.68 6.84
CA VAL A 48 0.77 1.82 6.99
C VAL A 48 0.38 2.04 8.44
N GLU A 49 0.97 1.31 9.39
CA GLU A 49 0.72 1.45 10.83
C GLU A 49 1.03 2.85 11.37
N ASN A 50 1.97 3.58 10.75
CA ASN A 50 2.26 4.97 11.12
C ASN A 50 1.25 5.99 10.60
N MET A 51 0.35 5.61 9.69
CA MET A 51 -0.59 6.51 9.02
C MET A 51 -2.06 6.24 9.34
N ILE A 52 -2.31 5.29 10.23
CA ILE A 52 -3.64 4.85 10.61
C ILE A 52 -3.80 4.91 12.14
N LEU A 53 -5.02 5.19 12.58
CA LEU A 53 -5.44 5.11 13.99
C LEU A 53 -5.87 3.71 14.41
N GLY A 54 -6.31 2.92 13.43
CA GLY A 54 -6.68 1.52 13.64
C GLY A 54 -5.46 0.63 13.85
N THR A 55 -5.71 -0.68 13.93
CA THR A 55 -4.61 -1.64 14.06
C THR A 55 -4.69 -2.68 12.96
N VAL A 56 -3.53 -3.06 12.42
CA VAL A 56 -3.45 -4.15 11.45
C VAL A 56 -3.71 -5.45 12.20
N GLU A 57 -4.88 -6.05 11.99
CA GLU A 57 -5.29 -7.33 12.58
C GLU A 57 -4.67 -8.50 11.83
N GLN A 58 -4.57 -8.39 10.50
CA GLN A 58 -4.01 -9.46 9.68
C GLN A 58 -3.17 -8.86 8.56
N ALA A 59 -1.97 -9.39 8.38
CA ALA A 59 -1.20 -9.21 7.16
C ALA A 59 -1.08 -10.58 6.49
N GLN A 60 -1.58 -10.68 5.26
CA GLN A 60 -1.55 -11.91 4.48
C GLN A 60 -0.78 -11.66 3.18
N LEU A 61 0.24 -12.47 2.93
CA LEU A 61 0.81 -12.61 1.61
C LEU A 61 0.03 -13.70 0.89
N VAL A 62 -0.77 -13.33 -0.11
CA VAL A 62 -1.53 -14.27 -0.96
C VAL A 62 -0.54 -14.97 -1.89
N HIS A 63 0.26 -15.85 -1.30
CA HIS A 63 0.92 -17.03 -1.83
C HIS A 63 1.70 -17.80 -0.76
N VAL A 64 2.01 -17.20 0.41
CA VAL A 64 2.67 -17.88 1.56
C VAL A 64 2.45 -17.03 2.83
N PHE A 65 1.96 -17.65 3.91
CA PHE A 65 1.77 -17.13 5.29
C PHE A 65 0.65 -16.12 5.59
N ASP A 66 -0.05 -16.42 6.71
CA ASP A 66 -0.97 -15.55 7.43
C ASP A 66 -0.29 -15.12 8.75
N GLU A 67 -0.04 -13.82 8.94
CA GLU A 67 0.32 -13.28 10.25
C GLU A 67 -0.96 -12.77 10.92
N ASN A 68 -1.47 -13.51 11.91
CA ASN A 68 -2.56 -13.06 12.76
C ASN A 68 -1.98 -12.24 13.91
N ILE A 69 -2.33 -10.96 13.96
CA ILE A 69 -1.97 -10.07 15.05
C ILE A 69 -3.27 -9.85 15.83
N THR A 70 -3.21 -9.92 17.16
CA THR A 70 -4.39 -9.64 18.01
C THR A 70 -4.22 -8.29 18.72
N PRO A 71 -4.20 -7.16 18.00
CA PRO A 71 -4.12 -5.85 18.64
C PRO A 71 -5.50 -5.38 19.13
N THR A 72 -5.49 -4.58 20.19
CA THR A 72 -6.64 -3.83 20.67
C THR A 72 -6.55 -2.40 20.11
N VAL A 73 -7.62 -1.92 19.47
CA VAL A 73 -7.72 -0.52 19.02
C VAL A 73 -8.11 0.36 20.21
N ALA A 74 -7.27 1.32 20.56
CA ALA A 74 -7.48 2.17 21.73
C ALA A 74 -8.14 3.52 21.38
N ASP A 75 -8.00 3.98 20.13
CA ASP A 75 -8.48 5.30 19.71
C ASP A 75 -9.94 5.23 19.20
N PRO A 76 -10.89 5.97 19.80
CA PRO A 76 -12.29 5.99 19.36
C PRO A 76 -12.49 6.67 17.99
N ASN A 77 -11.51 7.43 17.50
CA ASN A 77 -11.55 8.05 16.18
C ASN A 77 -11.06 7.10 15.07
N ALA A 78 -10.55 5.92 15.41
CA ALA A 78 -10.22 4.87 14.45
C ALA A 78 -11.51 4.29 13.84
N GLN A 79 -12.05 4.95 12.83
CA GLN A 79 -13.31 4.59 12.17
C GLN A 79 -13.06 4.08 10.75
N ARG A 80 -13.73 2.99 10.35
CA ARG A 80 -13.58 2.40 9.00
C ARG A 80 -13.98 3.36 7.88
N GLU A 81 -14.89 4.28 8.14
CA GLU A 81 -15.39 5.28 7.20
C GLU A 81 -14.38 6.38 6.89
N VAL A 82 -13.36 6.56 7.72
CA VAL A 82 -12.30 7.57 7.56
C VAL A 82 -11.14 6.88 6.83
N LYS A 83 -10.89 7.22 5.57
CA LYS A 83 -9.95 6.48 4.72
C LYS A 83 -8.98 7.39 3.98
N TRP A 84 -7.83 6.84 3.63
CA TRP A 84 -6.92 7.40 2.62
C TRP A 84 -7.19 6.76 1.26
N LEU A 85 -7.46 7.59 0.25
CA LEU A 85 -7.36 7.21 -1.15
C LEU A 85 -5.93 7.45 -1.62
N VAL A 86 -5.20 6.37 -1.83
CA VAL A 86 -3.84 6.41 -2.36
C VAL A 86 -3.90 6.31 -3.88
N THR A 87 -3.32 7.29 -4.58
CA THR A 87 -3.26 7.32 -6.04
C THR A 87 -1.81 7.14 -6.50
N MET A 88 -1.58 6.14 -7.33
CA MET A 88 -0.26 5.79 -7.87
C MET A 88 -0.28 5.86 -9.39
N GLN A 89 0.85 6.16 -10.00
CA GLN A 89 1.03 6.11 -11.46
C GLN A 89 2.30 5.39 -11.84
N ASP A 90 2.23 4.69 -12.97
CA ASP A 90 3.38 4.09 -13.59
C ASP A 90 4.11 5.13 -14.45
N THR A 91 5.37 5.41 -14.09
CA THR A 91 6.18 6.49 -14.67
C THR A 91 7.24 5.99 -15.64
N THR A 92 7.45 4.68 -15.75
CA THR A 92 8.54 4.13 -16.56
C THR A 92 8.03 3.67 -17.92
N GLN A 93 8.50 4.28 -19.01
CA GLN A 93 8.03 3.98 -20.37
C GLN A 93 8.45 2.59 -20.88
N TYR A 94 9.61 2.11 -20.45
CA TYR A 94 10.20 0.84 -20.89
C TYR A 94 10.57 -0.04 -19.69
N LEU A 95 10.40 -1.35 -19.83
CA LEU A 95 10.71 -2.31 -18.76
C LEU A 95 12.18 -2.74 -18.74
N ASP A 96 12.96 -2.33 -19.74
CA ASP A 96 14.35 -2.67 -19.95
C ASP A 96 15.22 -1.42 -20.12
N ALA A 97 16.51 -1.51 -19.76
CA ALA A 97 17.46 -0.40 -19.89
C ALA A 97 17.76 -0.04 -21.36
N THR A 98 17.51 -0.96 -22.29
CA THR A 98 17.72 -0.75 -23.74
C THR A 98 16.53 -0.13 -24.45
N ASN A 99 15.43 0.18 -23.72
CA ASN A 99 14.22 0.79 -24.26
C ASN A 99 13.57 0.01 -25.43
N THR A 100 13.62 -1.31 -25.36
CA THR A 100 13.09 -2.21 -26.40
C THR A 100 11.79 -2.90 -26.00
N VAL A 101 11.50 -2.97 -24.70
CA VAL A 101 10.31 -3.62 -24.15
C VAL A 101 9.37 -2.54 -23.62
N PRO A 102 8.33 -2.14 -24.37
CA PRO A 102 7.39 -1.12 -23.91
C PRO A 102 6.65 -1.57 -22.66
N ASN A 103 6.44 -0.63 -21.75
CA ASN A 103 5.63 -0.87 -20.57
C ASN A 103 4.14 -0.66 -20.89
N PRO A 104 3.27 -1.70 -20.82
CA PRO A 104 1.84 -1.55 -21.05
C PRO A 104 1.12 -0.75 -19.93
N GLY A 105 1.79 -0.53 -18.81
CA GLY A 105 1.33 0.28 -17.68
C GLY A 105 1.65 1.76 -17.79
N TYR A 106 2.58 2.17 -18.68
CA TYR A 106 3.10 3.54 -18.69
C TYR A 106 2.01 4.61 -18.76
N GLY A 107 2.06 5.56 -17.82
CA GLY A 107 1.12 6.65 -17.68
C GLY A 107 -0.21 6.27 -17.03
N LYS A 108 -0.49 4.99 -16.80
CA LYS A 108 -1.73 4.55 -16.15
C LYS A 108 -1.71 4.82 -14.66
N VAL A 109 -2.88 5.19 -14.15
CA VAL A 109 -3.13 5.53 -12.76
C VAL A 109 -3.99 4.43 -12.13
N TRP A 110 -3.68 4.05 -10.89
CA TRP A 110 -4.53 3.17 -10.10
C TRP A 110 -4.65 3.69 -8.68
N GLN A 111 -5.68 3.19 -8.00
CA GLN A 111 -6.04 3.64 -6.68
C GLN A 111 -6.35 2.45 -5.78
N PHE A 112 -6.10 2.64 -4.49
CA PHE A 112 -6.55 1.75 -3.44
C PHE A 112 -6.82 2.55 -2.17
N GLU A 113 -7.64 1.98 -1.29
CA GLU A 113 -8.04 2.61 -0.04
C GLU A 113 -7.28 1.99 1.14
N ILE A 114 -6.89 2.83 2.09
CA ILE A 114 -6.40 2.45 3.42
C ILE A 114 -7.41 3.00 4.43
N GLY A 115 -7.98 2.14 5.28
CA GLY A 115 -8.95 2.55 6.30
C GLY A 115 -8.30 3.23 7.51
N THR A 116 -9.15 3.76 8.40
CA THR A 116 -8.79 4.39 9.68
C THR A 116 -7.72 5.48 9.57
N ALA A 117 -7.86 6.35 8.57
CA ALA A 117 -6.92 7.43 8.30
C ALA A 117 -6.72 8.39 9.49
N GLU A 118 -5.47 8.68 9.83
CA GLU A 118 -5.10 9.68 10.83
C GLU A 118 -5.19 11.09 10.24
N LEU A 119 -6.18 11.88 10.66
CA LEU A 119 -6.43 13.21 10.09
C LEU A 119 -5.37 14.26 10.45
N ALA A 120 -4.52 14.00 11.45
CA ALA A 120 -3.36 14.83 11.76
C ALA A 120 -2.30 14.84 10.64
N GLU A 121 -2.30 13.84 9.75
CA GLU A 121 -1.40 13.77 8.59
C GLU A 121 -1.89 14.62 7.39
N LEU A 122 -3.02 15.34 7.54
CA LEU A 122 -3.50 16.27 6.51
C LEU A 122 -2.62 17.53 6.45
N ALA A 123 -2.28 17.94 5.24
CA ALA A 123 -1.65 19.23 5.03
C ALA A 123 -2.61 20.36 5.47
N ALA A 124 -2.03 21.46 5.96
CA ALA A 124 -2.81 22.58 6.50
C ALA A 124 -3.85 23.10 5.48
N ASN A 125 -5.13 23.06 5.87
CA ASN A 125 -6.28 23.46 5.05
C ASN A 125 -6.45 22.64 3.76
N SER A 126 -6.08 21.37 3.77
CA SER A 126 -6.22 20.45 2.64
C SER A 126 -6.88 19.13 3.07
N ASP A 127 -7.51 18.45 2.12
CA ASP A 127 -7.91 17.04 2.26
C ASP A 127 -6.80 16.09 1.79
N GLU A 128 -5.63 16.62 1.44
CA GLU A 128 -4.46 15.86 1.00
C GLU A 128 -3.36 15.89 2.07
N ALA A 129 -2.68 14.76 2.24
CA ALA A 129 -1.46 14.68 3.03
C ALA A 129 -0.24 15.10 2.18
N ASP A 130 0.78 15.69 2.80
CA ASP A 130 2.01 16.08 2.08
C ASP A 130 2.92 14.85 1.81
N PRO A 131 3.11 14.42 0.54
CA PRO A 131 3.94 13.27 0.21
C PRO A 131 5.44 13.48 0.46
N ALA A 132 5.88 14.72 0.63
CA ALA A 132 7.26 15.06 0.98
C ALA A 132 7.49 15.17 2.49
N GLY A 133 6.42 15.34 3.27
CA GLY A 133 6.45 15.48 4.72
C GLY A 133 5.78 14.28 5.40
N ASP A 134 4.55 14.52 5.82
CA ASP A 134 3.68 13.67 6.64
C ASP A 134 3.71 12.19 6.19
N VAL A 135 3.51 11.95 4.89
CA VAL A 135 3.39 10.57 4.35
C VAL A 135 4.62 10.11 3.57
N SER A 136 5.76 10.76 3.79
CA SER A 136 7.04 10.48 3.10
C SER A 136 7.52 9.03 3.29
N THR A 137 7.33 8.46 4.47
CA THR A 137 7.71 7.06 4.74
C THR A 137 6.85 6.09 3.93
N LEU A 138 5.52 6.32 3.88
CA LEU A 138 4.62 5.51 3.05
C LEU A 138 4.98 5.64 1.58
N LYS A 139 5.24 6.86 1.10
CA LYS A 139 5.69 7.10 -0.27
C LYS A 139 6.90 6.24 -0.62
N ILE A 140 7.96 6.34 0.18
CA ILE A 140 9.21 5.58 -0.06
C ILE A 140 8.93 4.08 -0.14
N GLN A 141 8.12 3.55 0.77
CA GLN A 141 7.83 2.11 0.80
C GLN A 141 6.94 1.67 -0.36
N LEU A 142 5.94 2.46 -0.76
CA LEU A 142 5.10 2.14 -1.91
C LEU A 142 5.87 2.22 -3.23
N GLU A 143 6.69 3.26 -3.41
CA GLU A 143 7.52 3.41 -4.62
C GLU A 143 8.59 2.32 -4.73
N ALA A 144 9.15 1.86 -3.60
CA ALA A 144 10.12 0.77 -3.59
C ALA A 144 9.49 -0.62 -3.76
N ASN A 145 8.28 -0.86 -3.23
CA ASN A 145 7.78 -2.22 -3.04
C ASN A 145 6.47 -2.55 -3.74
N ALA A 146 5.58 -1.58 -3.96
CA ALA A 146 4.33 -1.83 -4.68
C ALA A 146 4.62 -2.20 -6.14
N ARG A 147 3.61 -2.69 -6.85
CA ARG A 147 3.72 -2.95 -8.29
C ARG A 147 2.48 -2.47 -9.02
N SER A 148 2.69 -1.93 -10.22
CA SER A 148 1.59 -1.53 -11.10
C SER A 148 0.80 -2.78 -11.53
N PRO A 149 -0.55 -2.74 -11.50
CA PRO A 149 -1.38 -3.89 -11.88
C PRO A 149 -1.14 -4.38 -13.31
N TRP A 150 -0.62 -3.53 -14.19
CA TRP A 150 -0.43 -3.83 -15.62
C TRP A 150 0.93 -4.41 -15.96
N ASN A 151 1.92 -4.29 -15.08
CA ASN A 151 3.29 -4.76 -15.31
C ASN A 151 3.91 -5.38 -14.05
N TYR A 152 3.09 -5.98 -13.18
CA TYR A 152 3.51 -6.48 -11.88
C TYR A 152 4.68 -7.47 -11.91
N ALA A 153 4.96 -8.11 -13.06
CA ALA A 153 6.09 -9.00 -13.27
C ALA A 153 7.41 -8.28 -13.65
N ALA A 154 7.42 -6.95 -13.73
CA ALA A 154 8.62 -6.17 -14.00
C ALA A 154 9.68 -6.40 -12.92
N ALA A 155 10.95 -6.45 -13.34
CA ALA A 155 12.09 -6.70 -12.46
C ALA A 155 12.28 -5.58 -11.41
N SER A 156 11.82 -4.37 -11.71
CA SER A 156 11.91 -3.21 -10.84
C SER A 156 10.55 -2.52 -10.71
N PRO A 157 10.29 -1.85 -9.57
CA PRO A 157 9.14 -0.97 -9.45
C PRO A 157 9.23 0.15 -10.50
N THR A 158 8.10 0.54 -11.05
CA THR A 158 8.00 1.52 -12.14
C THR A 158 7.14 2.71 -11.76
N GLN A 159 6.71 2.77 -10.50
CA GLN A 159 5.63 3.61 -10.06
C GLN A 159 6.04 4.72 -9.12
N SER A 160 5.27 5.80 -9.15
CA SER A 160 5.38 6.92 -8.24
C SER A 160 4.03 7.18 -7.57
N LEU A 161 4.09 7.60 -6.31
CA LEU A 161 2.95 8.09 -5.56
C LEU A 161 2.57 9.47 -6.10
N ILE A 162 1.33 9.63 -6.56
CA ILE A 162 0.80 10.94 -6.98
C ILE A 162 0.25 11.69 -5.78
N SER A 163 -0.67 11.07 -5.04
CA SER A 163 -1.37 11.73 -3.93
C SER A 163 -1.92 10.73 -2.93
N VAL A 164 -2.10 11.23 -1.70
CA VAL A 164 -2.82 10.57 -0.62
C VAL A 164 -3.87 11.55 -0.14
N ARG A 165 -5.14 11.23 -0.39
CA ARG A 165 -6.26 12.12 -0.10
C ARG A 165 -7.24 11.47 0.87
N HIS A 166 -7.68 12.20 1.88
CA HIS A 166 -8.73 11.74 2.76
C HIS A 166 -10.03 11.58 1.96
N VAL A 167 -10.63 10.40 2.08
CA VAL A 167 -11.95 10.09 1.54
C VAL A 167 -12.74 9.40 2.65
N GLY A 168 -13.88 9.97 3.01
CA GLY A 168 -14.60 9.47 4.15
C GLY A 168 -15.48 10.52 4.80
N ARG A 169 -16.28 10.08 5.76
CA ARG A 169 -17.07 11.00 6.57
C ARG A 169 -16.18 11.48 7.72
N ALA A 170 -15.79 12.75 7.69
CA ALA A 170 -15.28 13.41 8.88
C ALA A 170 -16.44 13.49 9.89
N THR A 171 -16.42 12.63 10.89
CA THR A 171 -17.39 12.63 12.00
C THR A 171 -16.99 13.63 13.07
#